data_AF-A0A3M2AIW3-F1
#
_entry.id   AF-A0A3M2AIW3-F1
#
_cell.length_a   1.000
_cell.length_b   1.000
_cell.length_c   1.000
_cell.angle_alpha   90.00
_cell.angle_beta   90.00
_cell.angle_gamma   90.00
#
_symmetry.space_group_name_H-M   'P 1'
#
loop_
_entity.id
_entity.type
_entity.pdbx_description
1 polymer ?
#
loop_
_entity_poly.entity_id
_entity_poly.type
_entity_poly.pdbx_seq_one_letter_code
_entity_poly.pdbx_strand_id
1 'polypeptide(L)'
;MKLDPRAAALAGGILWAVAVGGVALIHTAADYGGTFLQMAASIYPGFAADGGIGDALVGTGYALVDGAIAGLLLAWLYNLAARGK
;
A
#
# COMPACT_ATOMS: atom_id res chain seq x y z
N MET A 1 -1.00 25.45 5.69
CA MET A 1 -0.04 24.39 6.10
C MET A 1 0.50 23.72 4.84
N LYS A 2 1.72 23.17 4.88
CA LYS A 2 2.35 22.46 3.75
C LYS A 2 2.71 21.05 4.20
N LEU A 3 2.31 20.04 3.43
CA LEU A 3 2.73 18.67 3.68
C LEU A 3 4.16 18.47 3.21
N ASP A 4 4.98 17.81 4.02
CA ASP A 4 6.30 17.34 3.59
C ASP A 4 6.11 16.10 2.68
N PRO A 5 6.53 16.14 1.41
CA PRO A 5 6.32 15.02 0.49
C PRO A 5 7.05 13.73 0.87
N ARG A 6 8.23 13.82 1.51
CA ARG A 6 9.00 12.65 1.94
C ARG A 6 8.33 11.98 3.12
N ALA A 7 7.88 12.77 4.10
CA ALA A 7 7.13 12.26 5.25
C ALA A 7 5.81 11.62 4.81
N ALA A 8 5.10 12.24 3.86
CA ALA A 8 3.85 11.69 3.32
C ALA A 8 4.07 10.40 2.52
N ALA A 9 5.13 10.32 1.71
CA ALA A 9 5.50 9.09 1.01
C ALA A 9 5.82 7.97 2.01
N LEU A 10 6.64 8.24 3.02
CA LEU A 10 6.98 7.23 4.03
C LEU A 10 5.75 6.75 4.80
N ALA A 11 4.90 7.68 5.24
CA ALA A 11 3.67 7.34 5.96
C ALA A 11 2.69 6.53 5.08
N GLY A 12 2.47 6.96 3.83
CA GLY A 12 1.61 6.26 2.89
C GLY A 12 2.11 4.85 2.57
N GLY A 13 3.41 4.71 2.33
CA GLY A 13 4.04 3.42 2.07
C GLY A 13 3.92 2.46 3.26
N ILE A 14 4.28 2.91 4.47
CA ILE A 14 4.16 2.07 5.67
C ILE A 14 2.70 1.69 5.93
N LEU A 15 1.77 2.64 5.83
CA LEU A 15 0.35 2.39 6.07
C LEU A 15 -0.18 1.32 5.11
N TRP A 16 0.13 1.44 3.82
CA TRP A 16 -0.37 0.49 2.82
C TRP A 16 0.31 -0.87 2.91
N ALA A 17 1.62 -0.91 3.18
CA ALA A 17 2.35 -2.14 3.44
C ALA A 17 1.78 -2.90 4.65
N VAL A 18 1.49 -2.21 5.75
CA VAL A 18 0.88 -2.82 6.94
C VAL A 18 -0.53 -3.30 6.64
N ALA A 19 -1.31 -2.57 5.86
CA ALA A 19 -2.67 -2.99 5.48
C ALA A 19 -2.64 -4.27 4.62
N VAL A 20 -1.90 -4.25 3.51
CA VAL A 20 -1.84 -5.40 2.59
C VAL A 20 -1.12 -6.58 3.22
N GLY A 21 0.05 -6.36 3.80
CA GLY A 21 0.84 -7.40 4.46
C GLY A 21 0.15 -7.97 5.70
N GLY A 22 -0.51 -7.13 6.50
CA GLY A 22 -1.29 -7.57 7.64
C GLY A 22 -2.46 -8.47 7.24
N VAL A 23 -3.22 -8.09 6.21
CA VAL A 23 -4.31 -8.94 5.68
C VAL A 23 -3.73 -10.24 5.08
N ALA A 24 -2.64 -10.17 4.33
CA ALA A 24 -1.98 -11.36 3.78
C ALA A 24 -1.50 -12.34 4.88
N LEU A 25 -0.94 -11.82 5.97
CA LEU A 25 -0.53 -12.64 7.11
C LEU A 25 -1.72 -13.30 7.81
N ILE A 26 -2.82 -12.56 8.03
CA ILE A 26 -4.05 -13.14 8.61
C ILE A 26 -4.62 -14.21 7.67
N HIS A 27 -4.59 -13.97 6.36
CA HIS A 27 -5.07 -14.91 5.34
C HIS A 27 -4.35 -16.26 5.39
N THR A 28 -3.09 -16.31 5.85
CA THR A 28 -2.35 -17.58 6.00
C THR A 28 -2.91 -18.48 7.10
N ALA A 29 -3.58 -17.90 8.10
CA ALA A 29 -4.09 -18.61 9.27
C ALA A 29 -5.63 -18.73 9.29
N ALA A 30 -6.33 -17.88 8.55
CA ALA A 30 -7.79 -17.83 8.51
C ALA A 30 -8.29 -17.41 7.13
N ASP A 31 -9.48 -17.88 6.75
CA ASP A 31 -10.16 -17.43 5.54
C ASP A 31 -10.71 -15.99 5.72
N TYR A 32 -9.82 -15.01 5.57
CA TYR A 32 -10.10 -13.60 5.77
C TYR A 32 -9.44 -12.76 4.68
N GLY A 33 -10.15 -11.75 4.18
CA GLY A 33 -9.57 -10.74 3.30
C GLY A 33 -9.20 -11.21 1.88
N GLY A 34 -9.57 -12.43 1.48
CA GLY A 34 -9.23 -12.99 0.16
C GLY A 34 -9.61 -12.09 -1.02
N THR A 35 -10.83 -11.55 -1.06
CA THR A 35 -11.27 -10.62 -2.11
C THR A 35 -10.43 -9.34 -2.17
N PHE A 36 -10.00 -8.82 -1.01
CA PHE A 36 -9.13 -7.65 -0.94
C PHE A 36 -7.74 -7.96 -1.49
N LEU A 37 -7.16 -9.11 -1.13
CA LEU A 37 -5.86 -9.53 -1.63
C LEU A 37 -5.91 -9.83 -3.14
N GLN A 38 -7.01 -10.41 -3.64
CA GLN A 38 -7.20 -10.66 -5.07
C GLN A 38 -7.34 -9.35 -5.87
N MET A 39 -7.95 -8.33 -5.30
CA MET A 39 -7.95 -6.99 -5.90
C MET A 39 -6.51 -6.45 -6.01
N ALA A 40 -5.70 -6.57 -4.95
CA ALA A 40 -4.30 -6.15 -5.01
C ALA A 40 -3.46 -7.00 -6.00
N ALA A 41 -3.65 -8.32 -6.02
CA ALA A 41 -3.01 -9.24 -6.96
C ALA A 41 -3.29 -8.90 -8.42
N SER A 42 -4.47 -8.35 -8.73
CA SER A 42 -4.83 -7.93 -10.09
C SER A 42 -3.92 -6.82 -10.67
N ILE A 43 -3.20 -6.10 -9.81
CA ILE A 43 -2.33 -4.98 -10.18
C ILE A 43 -0.87 -5.14 -9.74
N TYR A 44 -0.53 -6.17 -8.97
CA TYR A 44 0.82 -6.45 -8.46
C TYR A 44 1.43 -7.68 -9.15
N PRO A 45 2.29 -7.50 -10.17
CA PRO A 45 2.87 -8.62 -10.90
C PRO A 45 3.68 -9.55 -10.00
N GLY A 46 3.33 -10.84 -10.01
CA GLY A 46 3.98 -11.86 -9.18
C GLY A 46 3.43 -12.00 -7.77
N PHE A 47 2.38 -11.26 -7.41
CA PHE A 47 1.58 -11.51 -6.21
C PHE A 47 0.31 -12.29 -6.61
N ALA A 48 0.16 -13.52 -6.14
CA ALA A 48 -0.94 -14.43 -6.46
C ALA A 48 -2.06 -14.42 -5.41
N ALA A 49 -1.82 -13.82 -4.25
CA ALA A 49 -2.71 -13.88 -3.08
C ALA A 49 -3.06 -15.33 -2.69
N ASP A 50 -2.06 -16.21 -2.67
CA ASP A 50 -2.24 -17.67 -2.46
C ASP A 50 -2.12 -18.13 -1.00
N GLY A 51 -1.83 -17.20 -0.08
CA GLY A 51 -1.63 -17.49 1.35
C GLY A 51 -0.22 -17.97 1.71
N GLY A 52 0.71 -18.00 0.75
CA GLY A 52 2.12 -18.28 1.00
C GLY A 52 2.85 -17.09 1.63
N ILE A 53 3.81 -17.35 2.52
CA ILE A 53 4.63 -16.29 3.15
C ILE A 53 5.46 -15.53 2.11
N GLY A 54 6.02 -16.24 1.12
CA GLY A 54 6.78 -15.62 0.03
C GLY A 54 5.91 -14.68 -0.82
N ASP A 55 4.69 -15.13 -1.13
CA ASP A 55 3.70 -14.35 -1.86
C ASP A 55 3.26 -13.10 -1.06
N ALA A 56 3.02 -13.25 0.24
CA ALA A 56 2.72 -12.14 1.15
C ALA A 56 3.83 -11.09 1.19
N LEU A 57 5.11 -11.49 1.14
CA LEU A 57 6.24 -10.55 1.07
C LEU A 57 6.26 -9.78 -0.25
N VAL A 58 5.97 -10.43 -1.38
CA VAL A 58 5.87 -9.78 -2.69
C VAL A 58 4.75 -8.74 -2.67
N GLY A 59 3.55 -9.12 -2.23
CA GLY A 59 2.40 -8.20 -2.11
C GLY A 59 2.68 -7.02 -1.17
N THR A 60 3.34 -7.27 -0.03
CA THR A 60 3.73 -6.22 0.93
C THR A 60 4.75 -5.26 0.33
N GLY A 61 5.73 -5.77 -0.43
CA GLY A 61 6.75 -4.95 -1.10
C GLY A 61 6.13 -4.01 -2.13
N TYR A 62 5.22 -4.52 -2.97
CA TYR A 62 4.47 -3.67 -3.91
C TYR A 62 3.62 -2.63 -3.17
N ALA A 63 2.89 -3.05 -2.13
CA ALA A 63 2.08 -2.12 -1.33
C ALA A 63 2.92 -1.01 -0.67
N LEU A 64 4.14 -1.30 -0.23
CA LEU A 64 5.05 -0.28 0.29
C LEU A 64 5.38 0.78 -0.77
N VAL A 65 5.72 0.34 -1.99
CA VAL A 65 6.08 1.23 -3.10
C VAL A 65 4.86 2.03 -3.58
N ASP A 66 3.74 1.34 -3.80
CA ASP A 66 2.49 1.93 -4.26
C ASP A 66 1.94 2.96 -3.26
N GLY A 67 1.90 2.60 -1.98
CA GLY A 67 1.50 3.51 -0.91
C GLY A 67 2.42 4.73 -0.79
N ALA A 68 3.72 4.55 -1.03
CA ALA A 68 4.66 5.67 -1.00
C ALA A 68 4.45 6.64 -2.17
N ILE A 69 4.18 6.11 -3.37
CA ILE A 69 3.82 6.91 -4.54
C ILE A 69 2.51 7.66 -4.28
N ALA A 70 1.48 6.98 -3.76
CA ALA A 70 0.20 7.59 -3.42
C ALA A 70 0.37 8.71 -2.39
N GLY A 71 1.13 8.49 -1.32
CA GLY A 71 1.43 9.49 -0.30
C GLY A 71 2.19 10.70 -0.85
N LEU A 72 3.16 10.48 -1.75
CA LEU A 72 3.89 11.54 -2.43
C LEU A 72 2.95 12.39 -3.30
N LEU A 73 2.12 11.74 -4.12
CA LEU A 73 1.15 12.39 -5.00
C LEU A 73 0.11 13.18 -4.20
N LEU A 74 -0.39 12.62 -3.10
CA LEU A 74 -1.30 13.29 -2.18
C LEU A 74 -0.69 14.58 -1.63
N ALA A 75 0.54 14.52 -1.13
CA ALA A 75 1.22 15.70 -0.60
C ALA A 75 1.47 16.76 -1.68
N TRP A 76 1.83 16.33 -2.89
CA TRP A 76 1.99 17.23 -4.03
C TRP A 76 0.67 17.93 -4.40
N LEU A 77 -0.42 17.18 -4.58
CA LEU A 77 -1.74 17.71 -4.91
C LEU A 77 -2.28 18.64 -3.82
N TYR A 78 -2.14 18.26 -2.54
CA TYR A 78 -2.52 19.10 -1.41
C TYR A 78 -1.78 20.43 -1.43
N ASN A 79 -0.45 20.39 -1.61
CA ASN A 79 0.38 21.58 -1.64
C ASN A 79 0.07 22.46 -2.87
N LEU A 80 -0.29 21.86 -4.01
CA LEU A 80 -0.71 22.60 -5.20
C LEU A 80 -2.02 23.34 -4.95
N ALA A 81 -3.03 22.66 -4.41
CA ALA A 81 -4.32 23.27 -4.07
C ALA A 81 -4.21 24.35 -2.99
N ALA A 82 -3.31 24.17 -2.03
CA ALA A 82 -3.06 25.13 -0.96
C ALA A 82 -2.29 26.39 -1.40
N ARG A 83 -1.67 26.40 -2.59
CA ARG A 83 -0.96 27.58 -3.14
C ARG A 83 -1.88 28.60 -3.82
N GLY A 84 -3.09 28.20 -4.21
CA GLY A 84 -4.07 29.07 -4.88
C GLY A 84 -4.93 29.91 -3.93
N LYS A 85 -4.57 29.97 -2.64
CA LYS A 85 -5.15 30.82 -1.60
C LYS A 85 -4.06 31.71 -1.02
#